data_AF-A0A932B6G4-F1
#
_entry.id   AF-A0A932B6G4-F1
#
_cell.length_a   1.000
_cell.length_b   1.000
_cell.length_c   1.000
_cell.angle_alpha   90.00
_cell.angle_beta   90.00
_cell.angle_gamma   90.00
#
_symmetry.space_group_name_H-M   'P 1'
#
loop_
_entity.id
_entity.type
_entity.pdbx_description
1 polymer ?
#
loop_
_entity_poly.entity_id
_entity_poly.type
_entity_poly.pdbx_seq_one_letter_code
_entity_poly.pdbx_strand_id
1 'polypeptide(L)' 'GKTLLTVEHDMGVVFGLADRIAVLVYGEVIAFDTPEAVRANDRVKEAYLGSVLAQNQAAEAGV' A
#
# COMPACT_ATOMS: atom_id res chain seq x y z
N GLY A 1 20.60 -3.67 -17.68
CA GLY A 1 19.73 -3.07 -16.64
C GLY A 1 19.52 -4.06 -15.53
N LYS A 2 19.19 -3.59 -14.33
CA LYS A 2 18.72 -4.43 -13.21
C LYS A 2 17.28 -4.04 -12.88
N THR A 3 16.47 -4.99 -12.44
CA THR A 3 15.11 -4.73 -11.95
C THR A 3 15.13 -4.81 -10.43
N LEU A 4 14.49 -3.83 -9.77
CA LEU A 4 14.31 -3.81 -8.33
C LEU A 4 12.85 -4.12 -8.00
N LEU A 5 12.64 -5.08 -7.10
CA LEU A 5 11.34 -5.34 -6.48
C LEU A 5 11.53 -5.19 -4.98
N THR A 6 10.69 -4.39 -4.34
CA THR A 6 10.69 -4.19 -2.89
C THR A 6 9.26 -4.18 -2.37
N VAL A 7 9.11 -4.49 -1.07
CA VAL A 7 7.85 -4.43 -0.34
C VAL A 7 8.09 -3.51 0.85
N GLU A 8 7.32 -2.44 0.93
CA GLU A 8 7.52 -1.39 1.92
C GLU A 8 6.18 -0.92 2.49
N HIS A 9 6.24 -0.44 3.73
CA HIS A 9 5.12 0.22 4.41
C HIS A 9 5.28 1.75 4.46
N ASP A 10 6.50 2.26 4.25
CA ASP A 10 6.77 3.68 4.12
C ASP A 10 6.34 4.17 2.74
N MET A 11 5.23 4.91 2.70
CA MET A 11 4.67 5.42 1.44
C MET A 11 5.53 6.50 0.80
N GLY A 12 6.36 7.21 1.57
CA GLY A 12 7.34 8.15 1.03
C GLY A 12 8.37 7.43 0.16
N VAL A 13 8.86 6.28 0.64
CA VAL A 13 9.77 5.41 -0.12
C VAL A 13 9.06 4.78 -1.32
N VAL A 14 7.90 4.16 -1.11
CA VAL A 14 7.13 3.48 -2.17
C VAL A 14 6.87 4.43 -3.34
N PHE A 15 6.40 5.65 -3.07
CA PHE A 15 6.06 6.59 -4.12
C PHE A 15 7.26 7.40 -4.65
N GLY A 16 8.37 7.46 -3.91
CA GLY A 16 9.57 8.18 -4.32
C GLY A 16 10.53 7.35 -5.18
N LEU A 17 10.47 6.02 -5.08
CA LEU A 17 11.40 5.11 -5.74
C LEU A 17 10.78 4.28 -6.87
N ALA A 18 9.48 3.97 -6.79
CA ALA A 18 8.87 2.99 -7.69
C ALA A 18 8.33 3.59 -8.99
N ASP A 19 8.62 2.95 -10.12
CA ASP A 19 7.98 3.24 -11.41
C ASP A 19 6.55 2.68 -11.50
N ARG A 20 6.29 1.56 -10.81
CA ARG A 20 5.00 0.85 -10.73
C ARG A 20 4.81 0.30 -9.34
N ILE A 21 3.58 0.33 -8.84
CA ILE A 21 3.22 -0.13 -7.50
C ILE A 21 2.09 -1.15 -7.62
N ALA A 22 2.29 -2.32 -7.02
CA ALA A 22 1.24 -3.29 -6.78
C ALA A 22 0.71 -3.11 -5.35
N VAL A 23 -0.61 -3.01 -5.19
CA VAL A 23 -1.27 -2.96 -3.89
C VAL A 23 -1.97 -4.29 -3.64
N LEU A 24 -1.59 -4.96 -2.56
CA LEU A 24 -2.10 -6.27 -2.19
C LEU A 24 -2.95 -6.17 -0.91
N VAL A 25 -4.16 -6.71 -0.94
CA VAL A 25 -5.09 -6.74 0.19
C VAL A 25 -5.65 -8.15 0.31
N TYR A 26 -5.48 -8.79 1.47
CA TYR A 26 -5.91 -10.17 1.73
C TYR A 26 -5.51 -11.19 0.64
N GLY A 27 -4.32 -11.01 0.03
CA GLY A 27 -3.80 -11.89 -1.01
C GLY A 27 -4.28 -11.57 -2.44
N GLU A 28 -5.11 -10.52 -2.62
CA GLU A 28 -5.56 -10.06 -3.93
C GLU A 28 -4.87 -8.75 -4.34
N VAL A 29 -4.47 -8.65 -5.61
CA VAL A 29 -3.96 -7.39 -6.18
C VAL A 29 -5.15 -6.50 -6.52
N ILE A 30 -5.30 -5.40 -5.78
CA ILE A 30 -6.41 -4.46 -5.99
C ILE A 30 -6.03 -3.29 -6.92
N ALA A 31 -4.74 -3.04 -7.10
CA ALA A 31 -4.21 -2.05 -8.02
C ALA A 31 -2.79 -2.42 -8.49
N PHE A 32 -2.46 -2.14 -9.75
CA PHE A 32 -1.10 -2.21 -10.27
C PHE A 32 -0.88 -1.08 -11.28
N ASP A 33 -0.34 0.05 -10.84
CA ASP A 33 -0.21 1.23 -11.68
C ASP A 33 0.95 2.16 -11.28
N THR A 34 1.09 3.30 -11.96
CA THR A 34 2.00 4.39 -11.59
C THR A 34 1.70 4.94 -10.19
N PRO A 35 2.69 5.55 -9.51
CA PRO A 35 2.49 6.23 -8.24
C PRO A 35 1.30 7.19 -8.19
N GLU A 36 1.11 8.00 -9.22
CA GLU A 36 0.00 8.97 -9.30
C GLU A 36 -1.35 8.26 -9.37
N ALA A 37 -1.48 7.25 -10.24
CA ALA A 37 -2.72 6.50 -10.41
C ALA A 37 -3.07 5.68 -9.16
N VAL A 38 -2.07 5.07 -8.51
CA VAL A 38 -2.28 4.32 -7.26
C VAL A 38 -2.72 5.24 -6.12
N ARG A 39 -2.14 6.44 -5.98
CA ARG A 39 -2.63 7.44 -5.01
C ARG A 39 -4.05 7.89 -5.28
N ALA A 40 -4.43 8.02 -6.55
CA ALA A 40 -5.76 8.45 -6.93
C ALA A 40 -6.82 7.36 -6.79
N ASN A 41 -6.43 6.08 -6.70
CA ASN A 41 -7.33 4.93 -6.68
C ASN A 41 -8.12 4.83 -5.37
N ASP A 42 -9.45 4.84 -5.46
CA ASP A 42 -10.32 4.83 -4.28
C ASP A 42 -10.26 3.53 -3.49
N ARG A 43 -10.11 2.36 -4.15
CA ARG A 43 -9.92 1.07 -3.45
C ARG A 43 -8.63 1.06 -2.64
N VAL A 44 -7.58 1.73 -3.12
CA VAL A 44 -6.30 1.86 -2.41
C VAL A 44 -6.45 2.78 -1.20
N LYS A 45 -7.15 3.92 -1.34
CA LYS A 45 -7.44 4.83 -0.22
C LYS A 45 -8.27 4.14 0.85
N GLU A 46 -9.31 3.43 0.47
CA GLU A 46 -10.16 2.65 1.37
C GLU A 46 -9.36 1.57 2.11
N ALA A 47 -8.51 0.82 1.39
CA ALA A 47 -7.65 -0.18 1.99
C ALA A 47 -6.65 0.42 3.00
N TYR A 48 -6.15 1.63 2.74
CA TYR A 48 -5.21 2.32 3.63
C TYR A 48 -5.91 2.92 4.87
N LEU A 49 -7.08 3.54 4.70
CA LEU A 49 -7.90 4.04 5.81
C LEU A 49 -8.40 2.87 6.70
N GLY A 50 -8.84 1.79 6.07
CA GLY A 50 -9.25 0.57 6.76
C GLY A 50 -8.11 -0.14 7.48
N SER A 51 -6.89 -0.15 6.90
CA SER A 51 -5.73 -0.79 7.51
C SER A 51 -5.17 -0.01 8.70
N VAL A 52 -5.16 1.32 8.66
CA VAL A 52 -4.77 2.15 9.83
C VAL A 52 -5.73 1.90 10.99
N LEU A 53 -7.04 1.84 10.72
CA LEU A 53 -8.04 1.56 11.75
C LEU A 53 -7.89 0.13 12.31
N ALA A 54 -7.65 -0.87 11.44
CA ALA A 54 -7.43 -2.25 11.87
C ALA A 54 -6.11 -2.43 12.65
N GLN A 55 -5.04 -1.72 12.28
CA GLN A 55 -3.77 -1.71 13.01
C GLN A 55 -3.91 -1.05 14.38
N ASN A 56 -4.63 0.08 14.46
CA ASN A 56 -4.93 0.74 15.72
C ASN A 56 -5.75 -0.18 16.64
N GLN A 57 -6.77 -0.87 16.10
CA GLN A 57 -7.57 -1.84 16.85
C GLN A 57 -6.76 -3.07 17.29
N ALA A 58 -5.86 -3.59 16.45
CA ALA A 58 -4.97 -4.70 16.82
C ALA A 58 -3.93 -4.29 17.86
N ALA A 59 -3.45 -3.05 17.84
CA ALA A 59 -2.57 -2.49 18.86
C ALA A 59 -3.31 -2.25 20.20
N GLU A 60 -4.57 -1.85 20.16
CA GLU A 60 -5.43 -1.66 21.34
C GLU A 60 -5.92 -2.99 21.93
N ALA A 61 -6.14 -4.03 21.11
CA ALA A 61 -6.54 -5.37 21.54
C ALA A 61 -5.40 -6.19 22.18
N GLY A 62 -4.22 -5.59 22.36
CA GLY A 62 -3.11 -6.11 23.14
C GLY A 62 -3.24 -5.85 24.65
N VAL A 63 -4.40 -6.16 25.26
CA VAL A 63 -4.59 -6.34 26.72
C VAL A 63 -5.07 -7.76 26.99
#